data_AF-A0A6G2VI79-F1
#
_entry.id   AF-A0A6G2VI79-F1
#
_cell.length_a   1.000
_cell.length_b   1.000
_cell.length_c   1.000
_cell.angle_alpha   90.00
_cell.angle_beta   90.00
_cell.angle_gamma   90.00
#
_symmetry.space_group_name_H-M   'P 1'
#
loop_
_entity.id
_entity.type
_entity.pdbx_description
1 polymer ?
#
loop_
_entity_poly.entity_id
_entity_poly.type
_entity_poly.pdbx_seq_one_letter_code
_entity_poly.pdbx_strand_id
1 'polypeptide(L)'
;TEHGRTTGARRPRGALTKLHLAATVQAAAPHQRARGRSGPGLVVRRDDLRQATREGREGNLVLFVVDASGSMAARRRMGAVKGAVLSLLLDAYQRRDKVGLVTFRGTGAEVALPPTSSVDAAAARLESLPTGGRTPLAAGLLKAHEVLRVERLRDPARRALVVVVTDGRATGGPEPVALAGRAARLFAAGGLASVVVDCEAGPVRLGLAGQLAGELGGTA
;
A
#
# COMPACT_ATOMS: atom_id res chain seq x y z
N THR A 1 6.50 12.89 -8.93
CA THR A 1 6.77 12.87 -7.48
C THR A 1 7.99 13.72 -7.16
N GLU A 2 8.00 14.42 -6.02
CA GLU A 2 9.05 15.40 -5.67
C GLU A 2 10.39 14.78 -5.20
N HIS A 3 10.37 13.48 -4.92
CA HIS A 3 11.53 12.68 -4.48
C HIS A 3 11.72 11.45 -5.38
N GLY A 4 12.90 11.30 -5.98
CA GLY A 4 13.29 10.22 -6.89
C GLY A 4 14.59 10.55 -7.62
N ARG A 5 15.27 9.59 -8.25
CA ARG A 5 16.46 9.87 -9.07
C ARG A 5 16.01 10.67 -10.31
N THR A 6 16.74 11.74 -10.65
CA THR A 6 16.52 12.43 -11.92
C THR A 6 16.96 11.50 -13.04
N THR A 7 16.04 11.06 -13.89
CA THR A 7 16.32 10.11 -14.98
C THR A 7 16.42 10.80 -16.33
N GLY A 8 15.94 12.05 -16.43
CA GLY A 8 16.09 12.84 -17.65
C GLY A 8 15.52 14.24 -17.51
N ALA A 9 15.24 14.84 -18.67
CA ALA A 9 14.79 16.20 -18.79
C ALA A 9 13.80 16.34 -19.96
N ARG A 10 12.77 17.17 -19.79
CA ARG A 10 11.79 17.48 -20.85
C ARG A 10 11.49 18.97 -20.91
N ARG A 11 10.93 19.48 -22.02
CA ARG A 11 10.39 20.85 -22.07
C ARG A 11 9.09 20.92 -21.24
N PRO A 12 8.91 21.95 -20.39
CA PRO A 12 7.67 22.11 -19.63
C PRO A 12 6.50 22.41 -20.57
N ARG A 13 5.34 21.79 -20.31
CA ARG A 13 4.07 22.03 -21.04
C ARG A 13 3.13 23.01 -20.30
N GLY A 14 3.57 23.54 -19.16
CA GLY A 14 2.83 24.43 -18.27
C GLY A 14 3.77 25.05 -17.24
N ALA A 15 3.28 25.35 -16.04
CA ALA A 15 4.12 25.89 -14.96
C ALA A 15 5.31 24.96 -14.65
N LEU A 16 6.51 25.54 -14.56
CA LEU A 16 7.73 24.79 -14.25
C LEU A 16 7.71 24.37 -12.78
N THR A 17 7.70 23.06 -12.52
CA THR A 17 7.71 22.55 -11.14
C THR A 17 9.12 22.37 -10.57
N LYS A 18 10.04 21.78 -11.34
CA LYS A 18 11.44 21.55 -10.90
C LYS A 18 12.42 21.67 -12.07
N LEU A 19 13.32 22.65 -11.99
CA LEU A 19 14.31 22.92 -13.03
C LEU A 19 15.39 21.83 -13.07
N HIS A 20 15.71 21.36 -14.28
CA HIS A 20 16.89 20.54 -14.54
C HIS A 20 18.02 21.43 -15.04
N LEU A 21 18.89 21.86 -14.13
CA LEU A 21 19.92 22.88 -14.42
C LEU A 21 20.84 22.47 -15.59
N ALA A 22 21.46 21.28 -15.53
CA ALA A 22 22.39 20.84 -16.58
C ALA A 22 21.73 20.77 -17.97
N ALA A 23 20.57 20.13 -18.10
CA ALA A 23 19.83 20.06 -19.36
C ALA A 23 19.34 21.44 -19.86
N THR A 24 19.01 22.37 -18.95
CA THR A 24 18.65 23.76 -19.32
C THR A 24 19.86 24.51 -19.87
N VAL A 25 21.03 24.35 -19.23
CA VAL A 25 22.29 24.92 -19.71
C VAL A 25 22.66 24.32 -21.06
N GLN A 26 22.59 23.00 -21.22
CA GLN A 26 22.84 22.30 -22.49
C GLN A 26 21.90 22.77 -23.61
N ALA A 27 20.61 23.01 -23.30
CA ALA A 27 19.65 23.53 -24.27
C ALA A 27 19.96 24.98 -24.69
N ALA A 28 20.39 25.83 -23.75
CA ALA A 28 20.71 27.22 -24.02
C ALA A 28 22.08 27.41 -24.71
N ALA A 29 23.05 26.52 -24.47
CA ALA A 29 24.45 26.68 -24.88
C ALA A 29 24.66 26.91 -26.40
N PRO A 30 23.98 26.22 -27.33
CA PRO A 30 24.19 26.43 -28.77
C PRO A 30 23.78 27.82 -29.26
N HIS A 31 22.87 28.49 -28.55
CA HIS A 31 22.27 29.74 -29.01
C HIS A 31 23.00 31.01 -28.52
N GLN A 32 24.05 30.87 -27.73
CA GLN A 32 24.65 32.01 -27.00
C GLN A 32 25.24 33.08 -27.93
N ARG A 33 25.86 32.69 -29.05
CA ARG A 33 26.41 33.63 -30.04
C ARG A 33 25.29 34.43 -30.73
N ALA A 34 24.27 33.73 -31.22
CA ALA A 34 23.12 34.35 -31.89
C ALA A 34 22.31 35.27 -30.96
N ARG A 35 22.37 35.03 -29.64
CA ARG A 35 21.69 35.83 -28.61
C ARG A 35 22.55 36.98 -28.07
N GLY A 36 23.76 37.19 -28.61
CA GLY A 36 24.61 38.32 -28.26
C GLY A 36 25.21 38.24 -26.85
N ARG A 37 25.52 37.04 -26.33
CA ARG A 37 26.18 36.89 -25.02
C ARG A 37 27.49 37.70 -25.01
N SER A 38 27.57 38.69 -24.13
CA SER A 38 28.71 39.59 -23.97
C SER A 38 29.46 39.42 -22.63
N GLY A 39 28.98 38.55 -21.74
CA GLY A 39 29.53 38.36 -20.40
C GLY A 39 29.54 36.91 -19.90
N PRO A 40 29.96 36.68 -18.64
CA PRO A 40 30.12 35.35 -18.07
C PRO A 40 28.79 34.61 -17.90
N GLY A 41 27.66 35.32 -17.79
CA GLY A 41 26.33 34.72 -17.67
C GLY A 41 25.80 34.10 -18.98
N LEU A 42 25.03 33.02 -18.86
CA LEU A 42 24.32 32.39 -19.97
C LEU A 42 22.99 33.13 -20.22
N VAL A 43 22.69 33.46 -21.48
CA VAL A 43 21.38 34.01 -21.87
C VAL A 43 20.37 32.87 -22.01
N VAL A 44 19.56 32.68 -20.98
CA VAL A 44 18.50 31.65 -20.89
C VAL A 44 17.14 32.25 -21.23
N ARG A 45 16.39 31.61 -22.13
CA ARG A 45 15.01 31.93 -22.49
C ARG A 45 14.06 30.83 -22.00
N ARG A 46 12.75 31.12 -22.01
CA ARG A 46 11.71 30.15 -21.61
C ARG A 46 11.81 28.80 -22.35
N ASP A 47 12.24 28.85 -23.60
CA ASP A 47 12.33 27.66 -24.46
C ASP A 47 13.51 26.74 -24.13
N ASP A 48 14.50 27.25 -23.41
CA ASP A 48 15.64 26.45 -22.95
C ASP A 48 15.31 25.73 -21.64
N LEU A 49 14.28 26.17 -20.91
CA LEU A 49 13.91 25.57 -19.63
C LEU A 49 13.64 24.08 -19.82
N ARG A 50 14.33 23.28 -19.03
CA ARG A 50 14.12 21.85 -18.94
C ARG A 50 13.60 21.51 -17.55
N GLN A 51 12.49 20.79 -17.51
CA GLN A 51 11.93 20.23 -16.30
C GLN A 51 12.55 18.86 -16.05
N ALA A 52 13.01 18.62 -14.83
CA ALA A 52 13.55 17.32 -14.44
C ALA A 52 12.46 16.25 -14.54
N THR A 53 12.70 15.21 -15.34
CA THR A 53 11.89 13.98 -15.29
C THR A 53 12.50 13.07 -14.25
N ARG A 54 11.67 12.66 -13.29
CA ARG A 54 12.01 11.65 -12.30
C ARG A 54 11.19 10.43 -12.63
N GLU A 55 11.86 9.31 -12.83
CA GLU A 55 11.19 8.02 -12.82
C GLU A 55 10.93 7.70 -11.34
N GLY A 56 9.69 7.86 -10.94
CA GLY A 56 9.25 7.29 -9.68
C GLY A 56 9.13 5.79 -9.89
N ARG A 57 9.86 4.98 -9.12
CA ARG A 57 9.34 3.66 -8.79
C ARG A 57 8.10 3.92 -7.95
N GLU A 58 6.93 3.61 -8.49
CA GLU A 58 5.68 3.57 -7.70
C GLU A 58 5.93 2.63 -6.52
N GLY A 59 6.00 3.18 -5.31
CA GLY A 59 6.07 2.34 -4.11
C GLY A 59 4.68 1.78 -3.87
N ASN A 60 4.58 0.48 -3.64
CA ASN A 60 3.34 -0.22 -3.33
C ASN A 60 3.07 -0.18 -1.82
N LEU A 61 1.81 -0.36 -1.45
CA LEU A 61 1.39 -0.69 -0.09
C LEU A 61 0.78 -2.08 -0.08
N VAL A 62 1.36 -3.01 0.65
CA VAL A 62 0.72 -4.28 0.97
C VAL A 62 0.12 -4.17 2.37
N LEU A 63 -1.22 -4.19 2.46
CA LEU A 63 -1.93 -4.14 3.74
C LEU A 63 -2.51 -5.51 4.06
N PHE A 64 -1.97 -6.14 5.09
CA PHE A 64 -2.50 -7.38 5.63
C PHE A 64 -3.70 -7.09 6.54
N VAL A 65 -4.79 -7.85 6.36
CA VAL A 65 -6.00 -7.79 7.19
C VAL A 65 -6.24 -9.19 7.72
N VAL A 66 -5.83 -9.43 8.97
CA VAL A 66 -5.62 -10.79 9.49
C VAL A 66 -6.58 -11.06 10.63
N ASP A 67 -7.28 -12.19 10.53
CA ASP A 67 -8.04 -12.73 11.65
C ASP A 67 -7.07 -13.23 12.73
N ALA A 68 -7.16 -12.67 13.93
CA ALA A 68 -6.39 -13.09 15.09
C ALA A 68 -7.24 -13.89 16.10
N SER A 69 -8.36 -14.46 15.67
CA SER A 69 -9.25 -15.30 16.45
C SER A 69 -8.60 -16.61 16.96
N GLY A 70 -9.34 -17.35 17.79
CA GLY A 70 -8.87 -18.62 18.36
C GLY A 70 -8.56 -19.70 17.32
N SER A 71 -9.29 -19.76 16.21
CA SER A 71 -9.05 -20.75 15.14
C SER A 71 -7.69 -20.53 14.44
N MET A 72 -7.21 -19.29 14.41
CA MET A 72 -5.91 -18.90 13.86
C MET A 72 -4.75 -19.20 14.81
N ALA A 73 -4.97 -19.06 16.13
CA ALA A 73 -4.02 -19.43 17.18
C ALA A 73 -3.78 -20.95 17.23
N ALA A 74 -4.87 -21.73 17.21
CA ALA A 74 -4.84 -23.19 17.36
C ALA A 74 -4.09 -23.90 16.22
N ARG A 75 -3.92 -23.24 15.06
CA ARG A 75 -3.40 -23.86 13.83
C ARG A 75 -2.01 -23.36 13.42
N ARG A 76 -1.28 -22.65 14.30
CA ARG A 76 0.05 -22.05 14.02
C ARG A 76 0.11 -21.09 12.82
N ARG A 77 -1.03 -20.64 12.30
CA ARG A 77 -1.11 -19.81 11.08
C ARG A 77 -0.65 -18.39 11.27
N MET A 78 -0.82 -17.87 12.48
CA MET A 78 -0.28 -16.56 12.85
C MET A 78 1.24 -16.49 12.67
N GLY A 79 1.97 -17.60 12.91
CA GLY A 79 3.41 -17.67 12.64
C GLY A 79 3.73 -17.51 11.16
N ALA A 80 2.96 -18.15 10.27
CA ALA A 80 3.12 -18.02 8.82
C ALA A 80 2.83 -16.59 8.34
N VAL A 81 1.80 -15.93 8.89
CA VAL A 81 1.50 -14.53 8.59
C VAL A 81 2.65 -13.61 9.03
N LYS A 82 3.15 -13.75 10.27
CA LYS A 82 4.28 -12.95 10.75
C LYS A 82 5.52 -13.14 9.85
N GLY A 83 5.81 -14.39 9.49
CA GLY A 83 6.89 -14.73 8.55
C GLY A 83 6.71 -14.07 7.19
N ALA A 84 5.51 -14.18 6.60
CA ALA A 84 5.20 -13.56 5.30
C ALA A 84 5.34 -12.03 5.33
N VAL A 85 4.85 -11.37 6.38
CA VAL A 85 5.00 -9.91 6.56
C VAL A 85 6.48 -9.52 6.64
N LEU A 86 7.28 -10.25 7.41
CA LEU A 86 8.73 -9.99 7.52
C LEU A 86 9.46 -10.24 6.20
N SER A 87 9.18 -11.36 5.53
CA SER A 87 9.78 -11.67 4.22
C SER A 87 9.43 -10.61 3.17
N LEU A 88 8.18 -10.15 3.14
CA LEU A 88 7.77 -9.07 2.24
C LEU A 88 8.45 -7.75 2.59
N LEU A 89 8.62 -7.43 3.88
CA LEU A 89 9.34 -6.23 4.30
C LEU A 89 10.82 -6.27 3.90
N LEU A 90 11.46 -7.44 4.01
CA LEU A 90 12.85 -7.66 3.59
C LEU A 90 13.00 -7.49 2.06
N ASP A 91 12.06 -8.00 1.27
CA ASP A 91 12.05 -7.84 -0.20
C ASP A 91 11.67 -6.41 -0.64
N ALA A 92 10.70 -5.81 0.06
CA ALA A 92 10.21 -4.44 -0.12
C ALA A 92 11.27 -3.37 0.13
N TYR A 93 12.31 -3.67 0.93
CA TYR A 93 13.34 -2.72 1.34
C TYR A 93 13.98 -1.99 0.15
N GLN A 94 14.13 -2.66 -0.99
CA GLN A 94 14.74 -2.08 -2.19
C GLN A 94 13.77 -1.23 -3.04
N ARG A 95 12.47 -1.42 -2.89
CA ARG A 95 11.43 -0.87 -3.78
C ARG A 95 10.62 0.28 -3.19
N ARG A 96 10.93 0.69 -1.96
CA ARG A 96 10.21 1.76 -1.23
C ARG A 96 8.76 1.37 -0.93
N ASP A 97 8.48 0.07 -0.96
CA ASP A 97 7.18 -0.48 -0.64
C ASP A 97 6.96 -0.38 0.88
N LYS A 98 5.69 -0.23 1.26
CA LYS A 98 5.27 -0.28 2.65
C LYS A 98 4.49 -1.55 2.90
N VAL A 99 4.65 -2.09 4.10
CA VAL A 99 3.78 -3.15 4.61
C VAL A 99 3.07 -2.64 5.86
N GLY A 100 1.78 -2.93 5.95
CA GLY A 100 0.98 -2.69 7.14
C GLY A 100 0.21 -3.94 7.54
N LEU A 101 -0.25 -3.97 8.79
CA LEU A 101 -1.05 -5.06 9.33
C LEU A 101 -2.19 -4.49 10.17
N VAL A 102 -3.40 -4.86 9.81
CA VAL A 102 -4.61 -4.73 10.61
C VAL A 102 -4.95 -6.12 11.15
N THR A 103 -5.16 -6.20 12.46
CA THR A 103 -5.66 -7.42 13.12
C THR A 103 -7.07 -7.17 13.61
N PHE A 104 -7.89 -8.20 13.59
CA PHE A 104 -9.22 -8.16 14.18
C PHE A 104 -9.45 -9.38 15.06
N ARG A 105 -10.02 -9.13 16.25
CA ARG A 105 -10.27 -10.14 17.28
C ARG A 105 -11.31 -9.63 18.26
N GLY A 106 -11.98 -10.54 18.97
CA GLY A 106 -12.87 -10.18 20.07
C GLY A 106 -14.00 -9.26 19.61
N THR A 107 -13.97 -7.99 20.00
CA THR A 107 -15.01 -7.01 19.70
C THR A 107 -14.63 -5.99 18.62
N GLY A 108 -13.40 -5.98 18.11
CA GLY A 108 -12.96 -4.94 17.18
C GLY A 108 -11.71 -5.26 16.35
N ALA A 109 -11.15 -4.20 15.77
CA ALA A 109 -9.97 -4.26 14.91
C ALA A 109 -9.00 -3.11 15.21
N GLU A 110 -7.71 -3.39 15.08
CA GLU A 110 -6.62 -2.46 15.40
C GLU A 110 -5.52 -2.50 14.33
N VAL A 111 -4.71 -1.43 14.29
CA VAL A 111 -3.54 -1.35 13.43
C VAL A 111 -2.34 -1.90 14.19
N ALA A 112 -2.14 -3.20 14.07
CA ALA A 112 -1.02 -3.94 14.66
C ALA A 112 0.34 -3.47 14.13
N LEU A 113 0.41 -3.16 12.82
CA LEU A 113 1.59 -2.56 12.18
C LEU A 113 1.14 -1.40 11.29
N PRO A 114 1.42 -0.14 11.67
CA PRO A 114 1.22 0.99 10.78
C PRO A 114 2.05 0.80 9.49
N PRO A 115 1.54 1.22 8.31
CA PRO A 115 2.28 1.14 7.05
C PRO A 115 3.71 1.67 7.17
N THR A 116 4.68 0.75 7.11
CA THR A 116 6.10 1.02 7.36
C THR A 116 6.99 0.32 6.34
N SER A 117 8.20 0.87 6.15
CA SER A 117 9.30 0.23 5.42
C SER A 117 10.44 -0.19 6.37
N SER A 118 10.28 0.01 7.67
CA SER A 118 11.27 -0.37 8.69
C SER A 118 11.04 -1.82 9.11
N VAL A 119 12.03 -2.67 8.78
CA VAL A 119 12.03 -4.09 9.16
C VAL A 119 12.10 -4.24 10.68
N ASP A 120 12.99 -3.50 11.35
CA ASP A 120 13.18 -3.60 12.80
C ASP A 120 11.93 -3.20 13.58
N ALA A 121 11.30 -2.07 13.20
CA ALA A 121 10.06 -1.62 13.83
C ALA A 121 8.92 -2.62 13.61
N ALA A 122 8.89 -3.28 12.46
CA ALA A 122 7.91 -4.32 12.19
C ALA A 122 8.17 -5.59 13.02
N ALA A 123 9.43 -6.07 13.07
CA ALA A 123 9.79 -7.24 13.85
C ALA A 123 9.37 -7.10 15.32
N ALA A 124 9.71 -5.98 15.95
CA ALA A 124 9.34 -5.70 17.35
C ALA A 124 7.81 -5.69 17.58
N ARG A 125 7.05 -5.14 16.63
CA ARG A 125 5.57 -5.11 16.71
C ARG A 125 4.95 -6.48 16.47
N LEU A 126 5.52 -7.27 15.56
CA LEU A 126 5.00 -8.60 15.22
C LEU A 126 5.23 -9.61 16.35
N GLU A 127 6.28 -9.49 17.14
CA GLU A 127 6.54 -10.36 18.30
C GLU A 127 5.37 -10.35 19.30
N SER A 128 4.81 -9.18 19.58
CA SER A 128 3.80 -8.96 20.63
C SER A 128 2.34 -9.18 20.19
N LEU A 129 2.08 -9.69 18.98
CA LEU A 129 0.70 -9.82 18.48
C LEU A 129 -0.14 -10.85 19.26
N PRO A 130 -1.26 -10.41 19.88
CA PRO A 130 -2.15 -11.31 20.62
C PRO A 130 -3.00 -12.17 19.68
N THR A 131 -3.39 -13.37 20.14
CA THR A 131 -4.27 -14.31 19.41
C THR A 131 -5.43 -14.82 20.28
N GLY A 132 -6.54 -15.29 19.70
CA GLY A 132 -7.77 -15.71 20.41
C GLY A 132 -9.04 -14.86 20.19
N GLY A 133 -10.17 -15.24 20.80
CA GLY A 133 -11.42 -14.46 20.74
C GLY A 133 -12.23 -14.65 19.44
N ARG A 134 -13.28 -13.83 19.29
CA ARG A 134 -14.20 -13.82 18.13
C ARG A 134 -13.57 -13.17 16.89
N THR A 135 -14.29 -13.28 15.77
CA THR A 135 -13.85 -12.82 14.44
C THR A 135 -14.76 -11.67 13.93
N PRO A 136 -14.49 -10.41 14.31
CA PRO A 136 -15.24 -9.24 13.84
C PRO A 136 -14.74 -8.77 12.46
N LEU A 137 -14.96 -9.60 11.43
CA LEU A 137 -14.46 -9.37 10.06
C LEU A 137 -14.84 -8.00 9.48
N ALA A 138 -16.08 -7.55 9.69
CA ALA A 138 -16.53 -6.23 9.24
C ALA A 138 -15.70 -5.09 9.85
N ALA A 139 -15.34 -5.18 11.13
CA ALA A 139 -14.50 -4.19 11.79
C ALA A 139 -13.08 -4.18 11.21
N GLY A 140 -12.53 -5.36 10.90
CA GLY A 140 -11.23 -5.51 10.25
C GLY A 140 -11.17 -4.81 8.89
N LEU A 141 -12.18 -5.06 8.05
CA LEU A 141 -12.31 -4.42 6.74
C LEU A 141 -12.46 -2.90 6.90
N LEU A 142 -13.40 -2.41 7.72
CA LEU A 142 -13.60 -0.97 7.92
C LEU A 142 -12.32 -0.27 8.41
N LYS A 143 -11.58 -0.89 9.35
CA LYS A 143 -10.28 -0.36 9.82
C LYS A 143 -9.25 -0.29 8.69
N ALA A 144 -9.19 -1.32 7.85
CA ALA A 144 -8.31 -1.31 6.68
C ALA A 144 -8.70 -0.19 5.69
N HIS A 145 -9.99 0.08 5.49
CA HIS A 145 -10.45 1.18 4.64
C HIS A 145 -9.98 2.54 5.18
N GLU A 146 -10.03 2.76 6.50
CA GLU A 146 -9.52 3.96 7.14
C GLU A 146 -8.01 4.14 6.90
N VAL A 147 -7.22 3.08 7.09
CA VAL A 147 -5.77 3.09 6.87
C VAL A 147 -5.43 3.45 5.43
N LEU A 148 -6.11 2.81 4.47
CA LEU A 148 -5.90 3.07 3.04
C LEU A 148 -6.30 4.49 2.64
N ARG A 149 -7.40 5.01 3.21
CA ARG A 149 -7.82 6.40 2.98
C ARG A 149 -6.75 7.39 3.44
N VAL A 150 -6.17 7.18 4.62
CA VAL A 150 -5.10 8.03 5.16
C VAL A 150 -3.82 7.92 4.33
N GLU A 151 -3.39 6.71 3.95
CA GLU A 151 -2.20 6.54 3.11
C GLU A 151 -2.37 7.11 1.70
N ARG A 152 -3.57 7.03 1.11
CA ARG A 152 -3.87 7.63 -0.19
C ARG A 152 -3.81 9.16 -0.16
N LEU A 153 -4.17 9.79 0.96
CA LEU A 153 -3.98 11.24 1.14
C LEU A 153 -2.50 11.62 1.23
N ARG A 154 -1.66 10.74 1.78
CA ARG A 154 -0.20 10.97 1.90
C ARG A 154 0.53 10.79 0.56
N ASP A 155 0.14 9.79 -0.22
CA ASP A 155 0.73 9.49 -1.52
C ASP A 155 -0.33 8.92 -2.47
N PRO A 156 -1.01 9.76 -3.26
CA PRO A 156 -2.07 9.32 -4.18
C PRO A 156 -1.58 8.38 -5.29
N ALA A 157 -0.28 8.40 -5.60
CA ALA A 157 0.31 7.54 -6.62
C ALA A 157 0.66 6.14 -6.09
N ARG A 158 0.56 5.90 -4.77
CA ARG A 158 0.83 4.60 -4.17
C ARG A 158 -0.30 3.63 -4.47
N ARG A 159 0.02 2.56 -5.18
CA ARG A 159 -0.89 1.43 -5.40
C ARG A 159 -0.97 0.58 -4.15
N ALA A 160 -2.18 0.18 -3.76
CA ALA A 160 -2.40 -0.67 -2.59
C ALA A 160 -2.92 -2.05 -3.01
N LEU A 161 -2.38 -3.08 -2.37
CA LEU A 161 -2.88 -4.46 -2.40
C LEU A 161 -3.31 -4.85 -0.98
N VAL A 162 -4.54 -5.31 -0.84
CA VAL A 162 -5.09 -5.80 0.43
C VAL A 162 -5.01 -7.31 0.45
N VAL A 163 -4.37 -7.88 1.48
CA VAL A 163 -4.27 -9.34 1.66
C VAL A 163 -5.09 -9.70 2.89
N VAL A 164 -6.27 -10.27 2.68
CA VAL A 164 -7.16 -10.68 3.77
C VAL A 164 -6.86 -12.13 4.13
N VAL A 165 -6.48 -12.40 5.37
CA VAL A 165 -6.15 -13.75 5.85
C VAL A 165 -7.19 -14.17 6.88
N THR A 166 -8.09 -15.07 6.50
CA THR A 166 -9.22 -15.47 7.33
C THR A 166 -9.76 -16.85 6.91
N ASP A 167 -10.44 -17.54 7.82
CA ASP A 167 -11.27 -18.71 7.50
C ASP A 167 -12.71 -18.32 7.08
N GLY A 168 -12.96 -17.01 6.92
CA GLY A 168 -14.23 -16.44 6.47
C GLY A 168 -15.33 -16.42 7.53
N ARG A 169 -15.07 -16.93 8.75
CA ARG A 169 -16.08 -17.00 9.81
C ARG A 169 -16.32 -15.63 10.41
N ALA A 170 -17.41 -14.95 10.03
CA ALA A 170 -17.82 -13.73 10.71
C ALA A 170 -18.65 -14.08 11.96
N THR A 171 -18.17 -13.73 13.16
CA THR A 171 -18.84 -14.06 14.45
C THR A 171 -19.02 -12.85 15.37
N GLY A 172 -18.65 -11.65 14.92
CA GLY A 172 -18.75 -10.41 15.70
C GLY A 172 -20.00 -9.59 15.40
N GLY A 173 -20.85 -9.36 16.40
CA GLY A 173 -22.01 -8.46 16.33
C GLY A 173 -23.29 -9.09 15.73
N PRO A 174 -24.38 -8.32 15.60
CA PRO A 174 -25.61 -8.78 14.95
C PRO A 174 -25.39 -8.91 13.43
N GLU A 175 -25.90 -9.99 12.83
CA GLU A 175 -25.74 -10.30 11.39
C GLU A 175 -24.30 -10.17 10.85
N PRO A 176 -23.34 -10.90 11.45
CA PRO A 176 -21.91 -10.69 11.22
C PRO A 176 -21.50 -10.91 9.76
N VAL A 177 -22.14 -11.86 9.06
CA VAL A 177 -21.91 -12.13 7.63
C VAL A 177 -22.40 -10.98 6.76
N ALA A 178 -23.60 -10.47 6.99
CA ALA A 178 -24.17 -9.37 6.22
C ALA A 178 -23.35 -8.07 6.40
N LEU A 179 -22.88 -7.80 7.62
CA LEU A 179 -21.99 -6.67 7.90
C LEU A 179 -20.64 -6.82 7.18
N ALA A 180 -20.05 -8.01 7.21
CA ALA A 180 -18.79 -8.26 6.52
C ALA A 180 -18.93 -8.04 5.01
N GLY A 181 -20.03 -8.53 4.40
CA GLY A 181 -20.27 -8.33 2.98
C GLY A 181 -20.54 -6.88 2.58
N ARG A 182 -21.24 -6.12 3.43
CA ARG A 182 -21.37 -4.66 3.22
C ARG A 182 -20.00 -3.98 3.25
N ALA A 183 -19.14 -4.32 4.21
CA ALA A 183 -17.79 -3.77 4.29
C ALA A 183 -16.92 -4.17 3.09
N ALA A 184 -17.04 -5.42 2.61
CA ALA A 184 -16.34 -5.91 1.43
C ALA A 184 -16.75 -5.17 0.14
N ARG A 185 -18.05 -4.96 -0.06
CA ARG A 185 -18.55 -4.18 -1.20
C ARG A 185 -18.05 -2.73 -1.22
N LEU A 186 -17.83 -2.12 -0.05
CA LEU A 186 -17.20 -0.79 0.05
C LEU A 186 -15.74 -0.80 -0.42
N PHE A 187 -15.00 -1.90 -0.21
CA PHE A 187 -13.66 -2.06 -0.79
C PHE A 187 -13.71 -2.15 -2.30
N ALA A 188 -14.59 -3.02 -2.82
CA ALA A 188 -14.75 -3.24 -4.25
C ALA A 188 -15.12 -1.94 -5.00
N ALA A 189 -16.07 -1.17 -4.45
CA ALA A 189 -16.46 0.13 -5.00
C ALA A 189 -15.32 1.15 -5.02
N GLY A 190 -14.32 1.01 -4.13
CA GLY A 190 -13.13 1.84 -4.10
C GLY A 190 -12.05 1.46 -5.11
N GLY A 191 -12.25 0.40 -5.91
CA GLY A 191 -11.27 -0.08 -6.90
C GLY A 191 -9.97 -0.59 -6.30
N LEU A 192 -10.02 -1.05 -5.04
CA LEU A 192 -8.85 -1.55 -4.33
C LEU A 192 -8.56 -3.00 -4.74
N ALA A 193 -7.32 -3.29 -5.13
CA ALA A 193 -6.91 -4.66 -5.39
C ALA A 193 -6.88 -5.47 -4.08
N SER A 194 -7.49 -6.65 -4.07
CA SER A 194 -7.51 -7.52 -2.90
C SER A 194 -7.35 -9.00 -3.27
N VAL A 195 -6.68 -9.74 -2.38
CA VAL A 195 -6.56 -11.19 -2.40
C VAL A 195 -7.03 -11.73 -1.06
N VAL A 196 -7.82 -12.80 -1.07
CA VAL A 196 -8.20 -13.51 0.15
C VAL A 196 -7.38 -14.78 0.25
N VAL A 197 -6.71 -14.99 1.38
CA VAL A 197 -5.99 -16.22 1.69
C VAL A 197 -6.89 -17.05 2.58
N ASP A 198 -7.52 -18.07 1.98
CA ASP A 198 -8.40 -18.98 2.69
C ASP A 198 -7.61 -19.81 3.71
N CYS A 199 -8.01 -19.67 4.96
CA CYS A 199 -7.49 -20.44 6.07
C CYS A 199 -8.44 -21.57 6.48
N GLU A 200 -9.43 -22.00 5.73
CA GLU A 200 -10.16 -23.22 6.09
C GLU A 200 -9.24 -24.46 6.04
N ALA A 201 -9.43 -25.38 6.99
CA ALA A 201 -8.76 -26.68 6.99
C ALA A 201 -9.62 -27.69 7.76
N GLY A 202 -9.57 -28.93 7.29
CA GLY A 202 -10.42 -30.03 7.76
C GLY A 202 -11.34 -30.56 6.65
N PRO A 203 -12.02 -31.68 6.90
CA PRO A 203 -12.87 -32.36 5.91
C PRO A 203 -14.15 -31.58 5.58
N VAL A 204 -14.60 -30.67 6.45
CA VAL A 204 -15.76 -29.80 6.23
C VAL A 204 -15.27 -28.38 5.91
N ARG A 205 -15.62 -27.88 4.73
CA ARG A 205 -15.34 -26.52 4.26
C ARG A 205 -16.64 -25.75 4.07
N LEU A 206 -16.73 -24.55 4.64
CA LEU A 206 -17.89 -23.68 4.52
C LEU A 206 -17.75 -22.74 3.31
N GLY A 207 -16.55 -22.59 2.73
CA GLY A 207 -16.30 -21.79 1.53
C GLY A 207 -16.51 -20.28 1.73
N LEU A 208 -16.53 -19.83 2.99
CA LEU A 208 -16.83 -18.45 3.35
C LEU A 208 -15.75 -17.45 2.88
N ALA A 209 -14.48 -17.88 2.84
CA ALA A 209 -13.40 -17.07 2.29
C ALA A 209 -13.58 -16.83 0.78
N GLY A 210 -14.08 -17.84 0.04
CA GLY A 210 -14.41 -17.70 -1.38
C GLY A 210 -15.57 -16.72 -1.62
N GLN A 211 -16.61 -16.78 -0.80
CA GLN A 211 -17.71 -15.80 -0.85
C GLN A 211 -17.21 -14.38 -0.58
N LEU A 212 -16.39 -14.21 0.46
CA LEU A 212 -15.76 -12.93 0.79
C LEU A 212 -14.90 -12.39 -0.36
N ALA A 213 -14.12 -13.24 -1.03
CA ALA A 213 -13.31 -12.82 -2.17
C ALA A 213 -14.18 -12.29 -3.32
N GLY A 214 -15.29 -12.97 -3.61
CA GLY A 214 -16.28 -12.50 -4.58
C GLY A 214 -16.85 -11.13 -4.22
N GLU A 215 -17.20 -10.91 -2.94
CA GLU A 215 -17.70 -9.61 -2.47
C GLU A 215 -16.66 -8.49 -2.48
N LEU A 216 -15.37 -8.83 -2.34
CA LEU A 216 -14.25 -7.90 -2.46
C LEU A 216 -13.88 -7.59 -3.93
N GLY A 217 -14.46 -8.32 -4.90
CA GLY A 217 -14.05 -8.25 -6.30
C GLY A 217 -12.65 -8.82 -6.54
N GLY A 218 -12.17 -9.68 -5.64
CA GLY A 218 -10.88 -10.35 -5.70
C GLY A 218 -10.98 -11.84 -5.98
N THR A 219 -9.83 -12.51 -5.96
CA THR A 219 -9.74 -13.98 -6.07
C THR A 219 -9.39 -14.59 -4.70
N ALA A 220 -9.85 -15.82 -4.46
CA ALA A 220 -9.54 -16.64 -3.28
C ALA A 220 -8.52 -17.73 -3.63
#